data_AF-A0A0F5HKC9-F1
#
_entry.id   AF-A0A0F5HKC9-F1
#
_cell.length_a   1.000
_cell.length_b   1.000
_cell.length_c   1.000
_cell.angle_alpha   90.00
_cell.angle_beta   90.00
_cell.angle_gamma   90.00
#
_symmetry.space_group_name_H-M   'P 1'
#
loop_
_entity.id
_entity.type
_entity.pdbx_description
1 polymer ?
#
loop_
_entity_poly.entity_id
_entity_poly.type
_entity_poly.pdbx_seq_one_letter_code
_entity_poly.pdbx_strand_id
1 'polypeptide(L)'
;MEGISIGKNRVLKVSFAFVIVVIILFVFILINWKPLFGENRSIQNLKAIYRIEIQDKQIAQTSNVHNVRQYIVPKGKLDVFIDAMSKKGYELIETDPSHNRLDFQKDNQVMSISYKTFAKKYTKIESPFEDPFEEPLTK
;
A
#
# COMPACT_ATOMS: atom_id res chain seq x y z
N MET A 1 22.57 43.82 34.72
CA MET A 1 22.11 43.08 33.52
C MET A 1 21.37 41.83 33.99
N GLU A 2 20.09 41.96 34.36
CA GLU A 2 19.25 40.82 34.76
C GLU A 2 17.87 41.01 34.14
N GLY A 3 17.68 40.51 32.92
CA GLY A 3 16.40 40.67 32.22
C GLY A 3 16.06 39.56 31.22
N ILE A 4 16.90 38.52 31.11
CA ILE A 4 16.78 37.51 30.03
C ILE A 4 16.30 36.14 30.56
N SER A 5 16.36 35.89 31.88
CA SER A 5 16.06 34.57 32.46
C SER A 5 14.55 34.21 32.46
N ILE A 6 13.67 35.20 32.60
CA ILE A 6 12.22 34.97 32.79
C ILE A 6 11.52 34.52 31.49
N GLY A 7 11.98 35.01 30.33
CA GLY A 7 11.40 34.66 29.01
C GLY A 7 11.75 33.24 28.56
N LYS A 8 12.99 32.79 28.81
CA LYS A 8 13.49 31.49 28.36
C LYS A 8 12.73 30.31 29.00
N ASN A 9 12.40 30.41 30.28
CA ASN A 9 11.64 29.38 30.99
C ASN A 9 10.16 29.29 30.54
N ARG A 10 9.55 30.40 30.12
CA ARG A 10 8.19 30.40 29.57
C ARG A 10 8.16 29.77 28.17
N VAL A 11 9.10 30.13 27.30
CA VAL A 11 9.23 29.54 25.95
C VAL A 11 9.53 28.05 26.03
N LEU A 12 10.41 27.62 26.95
CA LEU A 12 10.73 26.20 27.15
C LEU A 12 9.50 25.40 27.61
N LYS A 13 8.72 25.94 28.54
CA LYS A 13 7.46 25.32 29.02
C LYS A 13 6.41 25.19 27.91
N VAL A 14 6.26 26.22 27.07
CA VAL A 14 5.34 26.17 25.92
C VAL A 14 5.80 25.16 24.87
N SER A 15 7.10 25.11 24.58
CA SER A 15 7.66 24.10 23.66
C SER A 15 7.46 22.67 24.18
N PHE A 16 7.63 22.46 25.48
CA PHE A 16 7.41 21.14 26.10
C PHE A 16 5.94 20.74 26.06
N ALA A 17 5.03 21.67 26.36
CA ALA A 17 3.59 21.44 26.24
C ALA A 17 3.19 21.10 24.80
N PHE A 18 3.76 21.77 23.80
CA PHE A 18 3.53 21.45 22.39
C PHE A 18 4.00 20.03 22.03
N VAL A 19 5.19 19.63 22.48
CA VAL A 19 5.70 18.27 22.26
C VAL A 19 4.78 17.22 22.89
N ILE A 20 4.28 17.46 24.11
CA ILE A 20 3.31 16.57 24.77
C ILE A 20 2.03 16.45 23.93
N VAL A 21 1.49 17.56 23.43
CA VAL A 21 0.29 17.54 22.58
C VAL A 21 0.53 16.73 21.29
N VAL A 22 1.69 16.90 20.65
CA VAL A 22 2.07 16.12 19.46
C VAL A 22 2.14 14.63 19.79
N ILE A 23 2.74 14.25 20.92
CA ILE A 23 2.82 12.85 21.37
C ILE A 23 1.42 12.28 21.62
N ILE A 24 0.55 13.01 22.30
CA ILE A 24 -0.83 12.57 22.58
C ILE A 24 -1.60 12.35 21.26
N LEU A 25 -1.51 13.28 20.32
CA LEU A 25 -2.12 13.13 19.00
C LEU A 25 -1.56 11.92 18.25
N PHE A 26 -0.25 11.69 18.33
CA PHE A 26 0.39 10.55 17.69
C PHE A 26 -0.10 9.22 18.29
N VAL A 27 -0.15 9.12 19.61
CA VAL A 27 -0.71 7.95 20.32
C VAL A 27 -2.19 7.74 19.95
N PHE A 28 -2.98 8.81 19.87
CA PHE A 28 -4.38 8.73 19.47
C PHE A 28 -4.56 8.17 18.06
N ILE A 29 -3.70 8.59 17.11
CA ILE A 29 -3.68 8.05 15.74
C ILE A 29 -3.30 6.57 15.74
N LEU A 30 -2.33 6.15 16.57
CA LEU A 30 -1.93 4.75 16.69
C LEU A 30 -3.04 3.86 17.29
N ILE A 31 -3.75 4.34 18.30
CA ILE A 31 -4.87 3.61 18.93
C ILE A 31 -6.06 3.51 17.96
N ASN A 32 -6.40 4.62 17.29
CA ASN A 32 -7.53 4.71 16.35
C ASN A 32 -7.15 4.34 14.91
N TRP A 33 -6.08 3.58 14.73
CA TRP A 33 -5.53 3.25 13.43
C TRP A 33 -6.53 2.50 12.52
N LYS A 34 -7.24 1.51 13.08
CA LYS A 34 -8.27 0.74 12.35
C LYS A 34 -9.43 1.62 11.86
N PRO A 35 -10.11 2.42 12.69
CA PRO A 35 -11.20 3.27 12.20
C PRO A 35 -10.75 4.40 11.26
N LEU A 36 -9.53 4.93 11.41
CA LEU A 36 -9.01 6.00 10.55
C LEU A 36 -8.56 5.52 9.16
N PHE A 37 -8.02 4.30 9.07
CA PHE A 37 -7.47 3.77 7.82
C PHE A 37 -8.29 2.60 7.23
N GLY A 38 -9.34 2.16 7.92
CA GLY A 38 -10.25 1.09 7.50
C GLY A 38 -9.55 -0.27 7.40
N GLU A 39 -10.00 -1.10 6.45
CA GLU A 39 -9.41 -2.42 6.14
C GLU A 39 -8.01 -2.36 5.49
N ASN A 40 -7.41 -1.18 5.38
CA ASN A 40 -6.05 -1.05 4.87
C ASN A 40 -5.05 -1.36 5.98
N ARG A 41 -4.19 -2.36 5.74
CA ARG A 41 -2.92 -2.49 6.47
C ARG A 41 -1.95 -1.41 6.00
N SER A 42 -2.12 -0.19 6.50
CA SER A 42 -1.32 0.98 6.08
C SER A 42 0.19 0.79 6.24
N ILE A 43 0.68 0.01 7.22
CA ILE A 43 2.12 -0.34 7.29
C ILE A 43 2.54 -1.20 6.09
N GLN A 44 1.77 -2.24 5.74
CA GLN A 44 2.10 -3.09 4.60
C GLN A 44 1.94 -2.36 3.27
N ASN A 45 0.92 -1.51 3.14
CA ASN A 45 0.74 -0.66 1.98
C ASN A 45 1.88 0.36 1.86
N LEU A 46 2.32 0.95 2.97
CA LEU A 46 3.45 1.88 2.99
C LEU A 46 4.74 1.19 2.57
N LYS A 47 4.98 -0.04 3.04
CA LYS A 47 6.11 -0.87 2.60
C LYS A 47 6.06 -1.14 1.08
N ALA A 48 4.88 -1.45 0.55
CA ALA A 48 4.70 -1.66 -0.88
C ALA A 48 4.93 -0.38 -1.70
N ILE A 49 4.41 0.77 -1.25
CA ILE A 49 4.68 2.07 -1.87
C ILE A 49 6.17 2.41 -1.83
N TYR A 50 6.84 2.18 -0.69
CA TYR A 50 8.29 2.41 -0.56
C TYR A 50 9.10 1.58 -1.58
N ARG A 51 8.72 0.31 -1.80
CA ARG A 51 9.34 -0.52 -2.85
C ARG A 51 9.17 0.09 -4.24
N ILE A 52 8.01 0.69 -4.52
CA ILE A 52 7.72 1.31 -5.81
C ILE A 52 8.49 2.62 -5.98
N GLU A 53 8.41 3.53 -5.01
CA GLU A 53 8.95 4.89 -5.16
C GLU A 53 10.46 4.98 -4.91
N ILE A 54 11.00 4.16 -4.00
CA ILE A 54 12.40 4.28 -3.55
C ILE A 54 13.27 3.16 -4.12
N GLN A 55 12.71 1.97 -4.33
CA GLN A 55 13.45 0.80 -4.85
C GLN A 55 13.20 0.53 -6.34
N ASP A 56 12.57 1.49 -7.04
CA ASP A 56 12.30 1.45 -8.48
C ASP A 56 11.60 0.17 -8.96
N LYS A 57 10.73 -0.39 -8.10
CA LYS A 57 9.90 -1.55 -8.47
C LYS A 57 8.64 -1.08 -9.16
N GLN A 58 8.29 -1.70 -10.29
CA GLN A 58 7.06 -1.36 -11.01
C GLN A 58 5.78 -1.91 -10.35
N ILE A 59 5.93 -2.86 -9.43
CA ILE A 59 4.85 -3.52 -8.71
C ILE A 59 5.36 -4.04 -7.37
N ALA A 60 4.50 -4.02 -6.35
CA ALA A 60 4.84 -4.54 -5.03
C ALA A 60 3.65 -5.27 -4.38
N GLN A 61 3.94 -6.40 -3.73
CA GLN A 61 2.97 -7.15 -2.96
C GLN A 61 2.61 -6.45 -1.62
N THR A 62 1.35 -6.59 -1.22
CA THR A 62 0.80 -6.21 0.09
C THR A 62 -0.29 -7.21 0.50
N SER A 63 -0.98 -6.96 1.62
CA SER A 63 -2.16 -7.73 2.01
C SER A 63 -3.22 -6.83 2.66
N ASN A 64 -4.49 -7.24 2.58
CA ASN A 64 -5.56 -6.60 3.36
C ASN A 64 -5.59 -7.13 4.82
N VAL A 65 -6.54 -6.66 5.62
CA VAL A 65 -6.75 -7.10 7.02
C VAL A 65 -7.07 -8.59 7.14
N HIS A 66 -7.70 -9.19 6.12
CA HIS A 66 -8.04 -10.60 6.04
C HIS A 66 -6.87 -11.47 5.54
N ASN A 67 -5.66 -10.91 5.43
CA ASN A 67 -4.48 -11.56 4.84
C ASN A 67 -4.64 -11.97 3.36
N VAL A 68 -5.68 -11.47 2.68
CA VAL A 68 -5.81 -11.66 1.24
C VAL A 68 -4.70 -10.88 0.57
N ARG A 69 -3.95 -11.57 -0.30
CA ARG A 69 -2.82 -11.01 -1.03
C ARG A 69 -3.32 -9.97 -2.03
N GLN A 70 -2.56 -8.89 -2.12
CA GLN A 70 -2.85 -7.78 -3.01
C GLN A 70 -1.56 -7.31 -3.66
N TYR A 71 -1.68 -6.66 -4.82
CA TYR A 71 -0.56 -6.03 -5.49
C TYR A 71 -0.84 -4.54 -5.67
N ILE A 72 0.20 -3.71 -5.59
CA ILE A 72 0.13 -2.28 -5.85
C ILE A 72 0.98 -1.99 -7.09
N VAL A 73 0.40 -1.27 -8.04
CA VAL A 73 1.08 -0.74 -9.23
C VAL A 73 0.81 0.76 -9.34
N PRO A 74 1.66 1.54 -10.04
CA PRO A 74 1.32 2.90 -10.42
C PRO A 74 -0.02 2.95 -11.19
N LYS A 75 -0.77 4.04 -11.02
CA LYS A 75 -2.06 4.20 -11.71
C LYS A 75 -1.86 4.13 -13.23
N GLY A 76 -2.71 3.35 -13.89
CA GLY A 76 -2.63 3.12 -15.33
C GLY A 76 -1.56 2.09 -15.75
N LYS A 77 -0.86 1.46 -14.81
CA LYS A 77 0.16 0.44 -15.05
C LYS A 77 -0.31 -0.98 -14.71
N LEU A 78 -1.52 -1.32 -15.16
CA LEU A 78 -2.06 -2.69 -15.02
C LEU A 78 -1.32 -3.69 -15.93
N ASP A 79 -0.74 -3.20 -17.03
CA ASP A 79 0.14 -3.94 -17.94
C ASP A 79 1.23 -4.72 -17.20
N VAL A 80 1.88 -4.10 -16.22
CA VAL A 80 2.93 -4.75 -15.40
C VAL A 80 2.43 -6.02 -14.72
N PHE A 81 1.19 -6.02 -14.23
CA PHE A 81 0.59 -7.19 -13.61
C PHE A 81 0.15 -8.22 -14.64
N ILE A 82 -0.41 -7.78 -15.76
CA ILE A 82 -0.82 -8.64 -16.88
C ILE A 82 0.40 -9.40 -17.44
N ASP A 83 1.53 -8.72 -17.65
CA ASP A 83 2.77 -9.33 -18.11
C ASP A 83 3.31 -10.38 -17.14
N ALA A 84 3.19 -10.12 -15.83
CA ALA A 84 3.61 -11.06 -14.80
C ALA A 84 2.75 -12.33 -14.80
N MET A 85 1.44 -12.18 -15.00
CA MET A 85 0.51 -13.27 -15.17
C MET A 85 0.80 -14.07 -16.44
N SER A 86 1.08 -13.39 -17.55
CA SER A 86 1.47 -14.01 -18.82
C SER A 86 2.72 -14.88 -18.69
N LYS A 87 3.75 -14.41 -17.99
CA LYS A 87 4.96 -15.20 -17.68
C LYS A 87 4.69 -16.46 -16.88
N LYS A 88 3.57 -16.52 -16.13
CA LYS A 88 3.11 -17.72 -15.39
C LYS A 88 2.17 -18.61 -16.21
N GLY A 89 1.99 -18.31 -17.50
CA GLY A 89 1.14 -19.08 -18.41
C GLY A 89 -0.35 -18.74 -18.30
N TYR A 90 -0.70 -17.57 -17.77
CA TYR A 90 -2.08 -17.06 -17.80
C TYR A 90 -2.27 -16.14 -18.99
N GLU A 91 -3.29 -16.41 -19.80
CA GLU A 91 -3.66 -15.56 -20.95
C GLU A 91 -4.75 -14.58 -20.54
N LEU A 92 -4.59 -13.29 -20.84
CA LEU A 92 -5.64 -12.30 -20.62
C LEU A 92 -6.70 -12.46 -21.70
N ILE A 93 -7.93 -12.80 -21.31
CA ILE A 93 -9.04 -13.02 -22.24
C ILE A 93 -10.05 -11.87 -22.25
N GLU A 94 -10.20 -11.15 -21.15
CA GLU A 94 -11.10 -9.99 -21.08
C GLU A 94 -10.56 -8.92 -20.13
N THR A 95 -10.77 -7.65 -20.52
CA THR A 95 -10.61 -6.49 -19.65
C THR A 95 -11.95 -5.78 -19.56
N ASP A 96 -12.46 -5.62 -18.35
CA ASP A 96 -13.71 -4.91 -18.06
C ASP A 96 -13.40 -3.70 -17.17
N PRO A 97 -13.06 -2.54 -17.76
CA PRO A 97 -12.76 -1.32 -17.01
C PRO A 97 -13.98 -0.78 -16.25
N SER A 98 -15.20 -1.10 -16.71
CA SER A 98 -16.42 -0.60 -16.08
C SER A 98 -16.68 -1.24 -14.72
N HIS A 99 -16.27 -2.51 -14.56
CA HIS A 99 -16.34 -3.24 -13.30
C HIS A 99 -14.97 -3.41 -12.61
N ASN A 100 -13.93 -2.76 -13.13
CA ASN A 100 -12.53 -2.91 -12.69
C ASN A 100 -12.09 -4.38 -12.56
N ARG A 101 -12.30 -5.17 -13.62
CA ARG A 101 -12.01 -6.60 -13.65
C ARG A 101 -11.06 -6.96 -14.80
N LEU A 102 -10.21 -7.94 -14.57
CA LEU A 102 -9.39 -8.62 -15.56
C LEU A 102 -9.68 -10.11 -15.48
N ASP A 103 -10.01 -10.73 -16.62
CA ASP A 103 -10.27 -12.16 -16.69
C ASP A 103 -9.13 -12.86 -17.42
N PHE A 104 -8.55 -13.86 -16.76
CA PHE A 104 -7.42 -14.64 -17.25
C PHE A 104 -7.83 -16.10 -17.45
N GLN A 105 -7.25 -16.76 -18.44
CA GLN A 105 -7.42 -18.18 -18.70
C GLN A 105 -6.11 -18.95 -18.52
N LYS A 106 -6.20 -20.13 -17.90
CA LYS A 106 -5.13 -21.13 -17.85
C LYS A 106 -5.73 -22.52 -17.73
N ASP A 107 -5.27 -23.47 -18.56
CA ASP A 107 -5.70 -24.87 -18.52
C ASP A 107 -7.25 -25.05 -18.51
N ASN A 108 -7.95 -24.29 -19.36
CA ASN A 108 -9.42 -24.22 -19.45
C ASN A 108 -10.16 -23.68 -18.21
N GLN A 109 -9.45 -23.09 -17.25
CA GLN A 109 -10.05 -22.39 -16.12
C GLN A 109 -9.97 -20.88 -16.32
N VAL A 110 -11.09 -20.20 -16.09
CA VAL A 110 -11.17 -18.73 -16.10
C VAL A 110 -11.09 -18.21 -14.68
N MET A 111 -10.27 -17.18 -14.48
CA MET A 111 -10.07 -16.53 -13.21
C MET A 111 -10.26 -15.02 -13.34
N SER A 112 -11.16 -14.49 -12.51
CA SER A 112 -11.46 -13.06 -12.45
C SER A 112 -10.68 -12.37 -11.33
N ILE A 113 -10.03 -11.26 -11.68
CA ILE A 113 -9.22 -10.45 -10.77
C ILE A 113 -9.83 -9.05 -10.73
N SER A 114 -10.17 -8.59 -9.52
CA SER A 114 -10.64 -7.23 -9.33
C SER A 114 -9.48 -6.28 -9.04
N TYR A 115 -9.63 -5.02 -9.44
CA TYR A 115 -8.71 -3.95 -9.07
C TYR A 115 -9.47 -2.69 -8.67
N LYS A 116 -8.78 -1.77 -7.99
CA LYS A 116 -9.35 -0.47 -7.59
C LYS A 116 -8.28 0.60 -7.46
N THR A 117 -8.69 1.85 -7.64
CA THR A 117 -7.80 2.99 -7.36
C THR A 117 -7.42 3.03 -5.88
N PHE A 118 -6.15 3.28 -5.59
CA PHE A 118 -5.59 3.37 -4.25
C PHE A 118 -4.68 4.61 -4.09
N ALA A 119 -4.87 5.36 -3.01
CA ALA A 119 -4.11 6.57 -2.68
C ALA A 119 -3.93 7.56 -3.86
N LYS A 120 -4.94 7.68 -4.73
CA LYS A 120 -5.00 8.49 -5.98
C LYS A 120 -3.95 8.18 -7.07
N LYS A 121 -2.75 7.77 -6.70
CA LYS A 121 -1.60 7.55 -7.59
C LYS A 121 -1.34 6.09 -7.94
N TYR A 122 -2.03 5.15 -7.30
CA TYR A 122 -1.80 3.72 -7.49
C TYR A 122 -3.10 3.00 -7.83
N THR A 123 -2.94 1.79 -8.35
CA THR A 123 -3.99 0.79 -8.48
C THR A 123 -3.63 -0.39 -7.59
N LYS A 124 -4.62 -0.88 -6.85
CA LYS A 124 -4.50 -2.06 -6.01
C LYS A 124 -5.28 -3.20 -6.65
N ILE A 125 -4.66 -4.36 -6.75
CA ILE A 125 -5.16 -5.55 -7.44
C ILE A 125 -5.38 -6.64 -6.40
N GLU A 126 -6.59 -7.19 -6.33
CA GLU A 126 -6.94 -8.30 -5.43
C GLU A 126 -6.75 -9.60 -6.18
N SER A 127 -5.75 -10.38 -5.75
CA SER A 127 -5.29 -11.52 -6.52
C SER A 127 -5.01 -12.71 -5.60
N PRO A 128 -5.55 -13.90 -5.92
CA PRO A 128 -5.27 -15.12 -5.19
C PRO A 128 -3.87 -15.71 -5.52
N PHE A 129 -3.15 -15.16 -6.50
CA PHE A 129 -1.89 -15.75 -6.98
C PHE A 129 -0.73 -15.52 -6.01
N GLU A 130 0.07 -16.56 -5.78
CA GLU A 130 1.40 -16.43 -5.17
C GLU A 130 2.31 -15.51 -6.02
N ASP A 131 3.23 -14.81 -5.34
CA ASP A 131 4.00 -13.69 -5.85
C ASP A 131 4.50 -13.96 -7.28
N PRO A 132 3.95 -13.30 -8.32
CA PRO A 132 4.43 -13.46 -9.68
C PRO A 132 5.76 -12.78 -9.94
N PHE A 133 6.33 -12.16 -8.91
CA PHE A 133 7.59 -11.44 -8.93
C PHE A 133 8.66 -12.07 -8.05
N GLU A 134 8.36 -13.14 -7.31
CA GLU A 134 9.38 -14.00 -6.70
C GLU A 134 9.91 -14.96 -7.77
N GLU A 135 11.21 -14.90 -8.07
CA GLU A 135 11.89 -15.96 -8.81
C GLU A 135 11.68 -17.29 -8.06
N PRO A 136 11.45 -18.41 -8.77
CA PRO A 136 11.37 -19.70 -8.11
C PRO A 136 12.65 -19.92 -7.32
N LEU A 137 12.51 -20.29 -6.04
CA LEU A 137 13.64 -20.76 -5.25
C LEU A 137 14.20 -22.00 -5.95
N THR A 138 15.23 -21.83 -6.77
CA THR A 138 16.05 -22.92 -7.27
C THR A 138 16.62 -23.67 -6.07
N LYS A 139 16.12 -24.88 -5.86
CA LYS A 139 16.85 -25.97 -5.21
C LYS A 139 16.86 -27.15 -6.16
#